data_AF-A0A7Y9GZT3-F1
#
_entry.id   AF-A0A7Y9GZT3-F1
#
_cell.length_a   1.000
_cell.length_b   1.000
_cell.length_c   1.000
_cell.angle_alpha   90.00
_cell.angle_beta   90.00
_cell.angle_gamma   90.00
#
_symmetry.space_group_name_H-M   'P 1'
#
loop_
_entity.id
_entity.type
_entity.pdbx_description
1 polymer ?
#
loop_
_entity_poly.entity_id
_entity_poly.type
_entity_poly.pdbx_seq_one_letter_code
_entity_poly.pdbx_strand_id
1 'polypeptide(L)'
;MAKRTQRQGTAGTPPAPRSYVLGGVLLVAVLLVLFVLGPSAEEEPSGAGTTPAAPEDAAADVGPPAEATDEDFCAGFVALANSQAAFVGGGEAAPEPLQEAADDLLAVGVPPAMDLPARTGYHAVLAGIYESIGMDLAPEAVGAASTAVEGADSAFTAYLDQRCPA
;
A
#
# COMPACT_ATOMS: atom_id res chain seq x y z
N MET A 1 -17.39 -54.71 -15.53
CA MET A 1 -17.14 -54.71 -16.99
C MET A 1 -17.97 -53.60 -17.63
N ALA A 2 -17.40 -52.91 -18.62
CA ALA A 2 -17.95 -51.82 -19.46
C ALA A 2 -18.10 -50.45 -18.75
N LYS A 3 -17.72 -49.29 -19.31
CA LYS A 3 -17.16 -48.93 -20.63
C LYS A 3 -16.46 -47.56 -20.50
N ARG A 4 -15.21 -47.45 -20.97
CA ARG A 4 -14.52 -46.16 -21.20
C ARG A 4 -15.23 -45.43 -22.34
N THR A 5 -15.51 -44.13 -22.17
CA THR A 5 -15.72 -43.23 -23.30
C THR A 5 -14.88 -41.98 -23.08
N GLN A 6 -13.85 -41.88 -23.91
CA GLN A 6 -12.91 -40.79 -24.07
C GLN A 6 -13.53 -39.74 -25.00
N ARG A 7 -13.42 -38.44 -24.67
CA ARG A 7 -13.54 -37.35 -25.64
C ARG A 7 -12.31 -36.44 -25.54
N GLN A 8 -11.62 -36.36 -26.67
CA GLN A 8 -10.50 -35.49 -26.98
C GLN A 8 -11.00 -34.20 -27.65
N GLY A 9 -10.14 -33.17 -27.65
CA GLY A 9 -10.22 -31.96 -28.49
C GLY A 9 -10.66 -30.74 -27.67
N THR A 10 -9.92 -29.63 -27.60
CA THR A 10 -9.25 -28.89 -28.69
C THR A 10 -8.02 -28.11 -28.16
N ALA A 11 -6.88 -28.16 -28.87
CA ALA A 11 -6.23 -27.01 -29.55
C ALA A 11 -6.28 -25.69 -28.74
N GLY A 12 -5.19 -25.10 -28.25
CA GLY A 12 -3.92 -24.85 -28.93
C GLY A 12 -3.87 -23.39 -29.36
N THR A 13 -3.64 -22.47 -28.40
CA THR A 13 -3.39 -21.05 -28.68
C THR A 13 -2.01 -20.67 -28.13
N PRO A 14 -1.01 -20.34 -28.97
CA PRO A 14 0.25 -19.78 -28.50
C PRO A 14 0.05 -18.30 -28.09
N PRO A 15 0.65 -17.83 -26.98
CA PRO A 15 0.68 -16.39 -26.69
C PRO A 15 1.62 -15.68 -27.67
N ALA A 16 1.13 -14.59 -28.26
CA ALA A 16 1.92 -13.70 -29.11
C ALA A 16 2.94 -12.91 -28.26
N PRO A 17 4.25 -12.94 -28.56
CA PRO A 17 5.22 -12.06 -27.93
C PRO A 17 5.46 -10.84 -28.82
N ARG A 18 4.99 -9.63 -28.45
CA ARG A 18 5.46 -8.33 -29.01
C ARG A 18 4.78 -7.08 -28.40
N SER A 19 4.83 -6.92 -27.08
CA SER A 19 4.44 -5.65 -26.44
C SER A 19 5.59 -4.94 -25.69
N TYR A 20 6.77 -5.57 -25.58
CA TYR A 20 7.87 -5.05 -24.75
C TYR A 20 8.63 -3.85 -25.34
N VAL A 21 8.53 -3.61 -26.66
CA VAL A 21 9.29 -2.52 -27.30
C VAL A 21 8.64 -1.14 -27.04
N LEU A 22 7.31 -1.09 -26.87
CA LEU A 22 6.60 0.18 -26.68
C LEU A 22 6.75 0.70 -25.24
N GLY A 23 6.76 -0.20 -24.23
CA GLY A 23 6.95 0.18 -22.82
C GLY A 23 8.34 0.71 -22.53
N GLY A 24 9.39 0.16 -23.16
CA GLY A 24 10.76 0.63 -22.98
C GLY A 24 10.99 2.06 -23.47
N VAL A 25 10.38 2.44 -24.61
CA VAL A 25 10.51 3.80 -25.17
C VAL A 25 9.80 4.84 -24.30
N LEU A 26 8.63 4.49 -23.74
CA LEU A 26 7.88 5.40 -22.88
C LEU A 26 8.61 5.65 -21.55
N LEU A 27 9.21 4.61 -20.96
CA LEU A 27 9.98 4.72 -19.72
C LEU A 27 11.24 5.58 -19.89
N VAL A 28 11.96 5.45 -21.01
CA VAL A 28 13.12 6.30 -21.32
C VAL A 28 12.71 7.76 -21.49
N ALA A 29 11.56 8.03 -22.14
CA ALA A 29 11.07 9.39 -22.31
C ALA A 29 10.73 10.07 -20.96
N VAL A 30 10.07 9.35 -20.04
CA VAL A 30 9.72 9.88 -18.70
C VAL A 30 10.98 10.18 -17.88
N LEU A 31 11.97 9.29 -17.88
CA LEU A 31 13.24 9.53 -17.18
C LEU A 31 13.99 10.77 -17.71
N LEU A 32 13.94 11.00 -19.02
CA LEU A 32 14.59 12.16 -19.65
C LEU A 32 13.91 13.48 -19.23
N VAL A 33 12.58 13.49 -19.12
CA VAL A 33 11.82 14.65 -18.64
C VAL A 33 12.15 14.95 -17.17
N LEU A 34 12.19 13.94 -16.30
CA LEU A 34 12.55 14.11 -14.89
C LEU A 34 13.99 14.62 -14.72
N PHE A 35 14.93 14.19 -15.58
CA PHE A 35 16.31 14.65 -15.54
C PHE A 35 16.46 16.12 -15.97
N VAL A 36 15.63 16.61 -16.89
CA VAL A 36 15.66 18.03 -17.32
C VAL A 36 14.92 18.94 -16.34
N LEU A 37 13.89 18.45 -15.63
CA LEU A 37 13.10 19.24 -14.68
C LEU A 37 13.56 19.12 -13.20
N GLY A 38 14.65 18.41 -12.92
CA GLY A 38 15.20 18.28 -11.58
C GLY A 38 15.59 19.65 -11.00
N PRO A 39 15.20 19.97 -9.75
CA PRO A 39 15.46 21.27 -9.13
C PRO A 39 16.97 21.46 -8.87
N SER A 40 17.52 22.53 -9.43
CA SER A 40 18.85 23.04 -9.09
C SER A 40 18.91 23.34 -7.60
N ALA A 41 19.81 22.67 -6.88
CA ALA A 41 20.24 23.08 -5.56
C ALA A 41 21.09 24.36 -5.71
N GLU A 42 20.54 25.51 -5.31
CA GLU A 42 21.30 26.74 -5.14
C GLU A 42 21.71 26.89 -3.66
N GLU A 43 23.02 27.10 -3.48
CA GLU A 43 23.75 27.33 -2.24
C GLU A 43 23.34 28.63 -1.52
N GLU A 44 23.65 28.67 -0.22
CA GLU A 44 23.47 29.76 0.75
C GLU A 44 23.94 31.16 0.31
N PRO A 45 23.50 32.21 1.04
CA PRO A 45 24.53 32.88 1.84
C PRO A 45 24.12 33.27 3.27
N SER A 46 25.04 32.96 4.18
CA SER A 46 25.47 33.68 5.38
C SER A 46 24.85 35.06 5.65
N GLY A 47 24.22 35.21 6.81
CA GLY A 47 23.79 36.48 7.39
C GLY A 47 23.92 36.47 8.91
N ALA A 48 24.87 37.25 9.43
CA ALA A 48 25.13 37.44 10.85
C ALA A 48 24.02 38.25 11.54
N GLY A 49 23.77 37.97 12.83
CA GLY A 49 23.19 38.96 13.74
C GLY A 49 22.33 38.42 14.88
N THR A 50 22.83 38.66 16.10
CA THR A 50 22.06 38.93 17.33
C THR A 50 21.45 37.73 18.09
N THR A 51 22.11 37.40 19.20
CA THR A 51 21.54 36.72 20.38
C THR A 51 20.45 37.57 21.03
N PRO A 52 19.29 36.97 21.35
CA PRO A 52 18.57 37.27 22.56
C PRO A 52 18.47 36.04 23.48
N ALA A 53 18.30 36.35 24.76
CA ALA A 53 18.32 35.44 25.90
C ALA A 53 17.30 34.29 25.83
N ALA A 54 17.66 33.24 26.58
CA ALA A 54 16.95 32.00 26.85
C ALA A 54 15.42 32.11 27.04
N PRO A 55 14.74 30.99 26.74
CA PRO A 55 14.13 30.21 27.80
C PRO A 55 14.78 28.83 27.90
N GLU A 56 15.23 28.46 29.10
CA GLU A 56 15.22 27.07 29.51
C GLU A 56 13.76 26.62 29.53
N ASP A 57 13.28 25.89 28.52
CA ASP A 57 12.19 24.94 28.69
C ASP A 57 12.02 24.04 27.47
N ALA A 58 11.73 22.77 27.75
CA ALA A 58 11.48 21.68 26.81
C ALA A 58 12.56 21.45 25.75
N ALA A 59 13.58 20.65 26.11
CA ALA A 59 13.97 19.60 25.19
C ALA A 59 12.67 18.88 24.81
N ALA A 60 12.17 19.12 23.61
CA ALA A 60 11.14 18.30 23.02
C ALA A 60 11.74 16.90 23.05
N ASP A 61 11.28 16.11 24.01
CA ASP A 61 11.42 14.67 24.02
C ASP A 61 10.75 14.25 22.72
N VAL A 62 11.56 14.17 21.65
CA VAL A 62 11.17 13.56 20.39
C VAL A 62 11.11 12.08 20.75
N GLY A 63 10.01 11.72 21.40
CA GLY A 63 9.69 10.36 21.70
C GLY A 63 9.71 9.57 20.40
N PRO A 64 9.99 8.25 20.47
CA PRO A 64 9.87 7.39 19.29
C PRO A 64 8.50 7.63 18.63
N PRO A 65 8.42 7.54 17.28
CA PRO A 65 7.15 7.70 16.58
C PRO A 65 6.09 6.82 17.25
N ALA A 66 4.94 7.40 17.56
CA ALA A 66 3.85 6.68 18.20
C ALA A 66 3.53 5.43 17.36
N GLU A 67 3.69 4.26 17.97
CA GLU A 67 3.29 3.01 17.33
C GLU A 67 1.77 3.03 17.11
N ALA A 68 1.31 2.54 15.96
CA ALA A 68 -0.11 2.44 15.65
C ALA A 68 -0.83 1.68 16.77
N THR A 69 -1.89 2.27 17.33
CA THR A 69 -2.73 1.57 18.31
C THR A 69 -3.68 0.63 17.58
N ASP A 70 -4.12 -0.44 18.26
CA ASP A 70 -5.13 -1.34 17.69
C ASP A 70 -6.42 -0.56 17.38
N GLU A 71 -6.80 0.40 18.22
CA GLU A 71 -8.01 1.21 18.07
C GLU A 71 -7.96 2.10 16.82
N ASP A 72 -6.86 2.81 16.60
CA ASP A 72 -6.67 3.66 15.42
C ASP A 72 -6.66 2.82 14.13
N PHE A 73 -5.97 1.68 14.16
CA PHE A 73 -5.95 0.74 13.04
C PHE A 73 -7.34 0.21 12.72
N CYS A 74 -8.10 -0.24 13.72
CA CYS A 74 -9.45 -0.75 13.52
C CYS A 74 -10.39 0.32 12.97
N ALA A 75 -10.31 1.56 13.49
CA ALA A 75 -11.09 2.68 12.99
C ALA A 75 -10.78 3.00 11.52
N GLY A 76 -9.48 3.07 11.17
CA GLY A 76 -9.04 3.27 9.80
C GLY A 76 -9.45 2.13 8.86
N PHE A 77 -9.37 0.88 9.31
CA PHE A 77 -9.78 -0.29 8.53
C PHE A 77 -11.28 -0.29 8.24
N VAL A 78 -12.11 0.11 9.21
CA VAL A 78 -13.56 0.30 9.00
C VAL A 78 -13.84 1.45 8.04
N ALA A 79 -13.13 2.57 8.14
CA ALA A 79 -13.25 3.68 7.20
C ALA A 79 -12.92 3.24 5.76
N LEU A 80 -11.83 2.49 5.57
CA LEU A 80 -11.46 1.90 4.29
C LEU A 80 -12.53 0.95 3.75
N ALA A 81 -13.08 0.07 4.58
CA ALA A 81 -14.15 -0.84 4.18
C ALA A 81 -15.40 -0.08 3.70
N ASN A 82 -15.75 1.03 4.36
CA ASN A 82 -16.85 1.90 3.93
C ASN A 82 -16.57 2.58 2.59
N SER A 83 -15.34 3.06 2.38
CA SER A 83 -14.91 3.64 1.09
C SER A 83 -14.94 2.60 -0.04
N GLN A 84 -14.53 1.36 0.23
CA GLN A 84 -14.61 0.26 -0.75
C GLN A 84 -16.06 -0.08 -1.09
N ALA A 85 -16.95 -0.13 -0.10
CA ALA A 85 -18.38 -0.36 -0.33
C ALA A 85 -19.00 0.76 -1.20
N ALA A 86 -18.61 2.02 -0.98
CA ALA A 86 -19.03 3.14 -1.81
C ALA A 86 -18.48 3.04 -3.25
N PHE A 87 -17.22 2.63 -3.41
CA PHE A 87 -16.58 2.45 -4.72
C PHE A 87 -17.27 1.36 -5.56
N VAL A 88 -17.62 0.22 -4.94
CA VAL A 88 -18.30 -0.89 -5.62
C VAL A 88 -19.81 -0.63 -5.84
N GLY A 89 -20.43 0.15 -4.94
CA GLY A 89 -21.87 0.45 -5.00
C GLY A 89 -22.24 1.66 -5.88
N GLY A 90 -21.30 2.57 -6.13
CA GLY A 90 -21.45 3.70 -7.04
C GLY A 90 -21.19 3.28 -8.49
N GLY A 91 -21.81 3.96 -9.46
CA GLY A 91 -21.53 3.75 -10.88
C GLY A 91 -20.12 4.19 -11.27
N GLU A 92 -19.97 5.34 -11.93
CA GLU A 92 -18.68 5.95 -12.26
C GLU A 92 -18.02 6.54 -10.98
N ALA A 93 -17.75 5.69 -9.99
CA ALA A 93 -17.15 6.08 -8.73
C ALA A 93 -15.70 6.50 -8.98
N ALA A 94 -15.35 7.72 -8.55
CA ALA A 94 -13.98 8.19 -8.59
C ALA A 94 -13.10 7.34 -7.64
N PRO A 95 -11.87 6.97 -8.03
CA PRO A 95 -10.98 6.19 -7.19
C PRO A 95 -10.40 6.99 -6.01
N GLU A 96 -10.46 8.32 -6.06
CA GLU A 96 -9.80 9.22 -5.10
C GLU A 96 -10.20 8.96 -3.64
N PRO A 97 -11.49 8.77 -3.27
CA PRO A 97 -11.84 8.51 -1.87
C PRO A 97 -11.41 7.13 -1.37
N LEU A 98 -11.33 6.14 -2.27
CA LEU A 98 -10.83 4.81 -1.92
C LEU A 98 -9.31 4.84 -1.70
N GLN A 99 -8.60 5.57 -2.56
CA GLN A 99 -7.17 5.80 -2.42
C GLN A 99 -6.85 6.56 -1.14
N GLU A 100 -7.55 7.67 -0.86
CA GLU A 100 -7.35 8.50 0.35
C GLU A 100 -7.53 7.65 1.61
N ALA A 101 -8.59 6.84 1.68
CA ALA A 101 -8.80 5.96 2.84
C ALA A 101 -7.72 4.88 2.99
N ALA A 102 -7.15 4.39 1.89
CA ALA A 102 -6.06 3.42 1.93
C ALA A 102 -4.74 4.08 2.37
N ASP A 103 -4.43 5.26 1.85
CA ASP A 103 -3.27 6.06 2.21
C ASP A 103 -3.34 6.50 3.69
N ASP A 104 -4.51 6.92 4.17
CA ASP A 104 -4.75 7.26 5.57
C ASP A 104 -4.51 6.06 6.50
N LEU A 105 -4.99 4.87 6.12
CA LEU A 105 -4.74 3.66 6.90
C LEU A 105 -3.25 3.27 6.91
N LEU A 106 -2.53 3.45 5.80
CA LEU A 106 -1.08 3.26 5.77
C LEU A 106 -0.34 4.27 6.67
N ALA A 107 -0.81 5.51 6.71
CA ALA A 107 -0.25 6.56 7.55
C ALA A 107 -0.47 6.30 9.04
N VAL A 108 -1.59 5.68 9.43
CA VAL A 108 -1.81 5.16 10.80
C VAL A 108 -0.74 4.11 11.13
N GLY A 109 -0.42 3.25 10.16
CA GLY A 109 0.59 2.21 10.30
C GLY A 109 0.03 0.90 10.86
N VAL A 110 0.94 -0.04 11.12
CA VAL A 110 0.60 -1.40 11.55
C VAL A 110 0.84 -1.57 13.05
N PRO A 111 -0.16 -2.03 13.82
CA PRO A 111 0.02 -2.26 15.25
C PRO A 111 1.11 -3.30 15.55
N PRO A 112 1.91 -3.11 16.62
CA PRO A 112 2.99 -4.03 16.96
C PRO A 112 2.47 -5.44 17.32
N ALA A 113 1.21 -5.54 17.74
CA ALA A 113 0.53 -6.81 18.04
C ALA A 113 0.20 -7.64 16.79
N MET A 114 0.18 -7.04 15.60
CA MET A 114 -0.06 -7.76 14.35
C MET A 114 1.22 -8.51 13.95
N ASP A 115 1.15 -9.85 13.93
CA ASP A 115 2.28 -10.71 13.59
C ASP A 115 2.56 -10.76 12.07
N LEU A 116 3.68 -11.35 11.67
CA LEU A 116 4.12 -11.36 10.27
C LEU A 116 3.11 -12.04 9.31
N PRO A 117 2.52 -13.21 9.64
CA PRO A 117 1.44 -13.78 8.83
C PRO A 117 0.24 -12.83 8.68
N ALA A 118 -0.22 -12.21 9.76
CA ALA A 118 -1.34 -11.26 9.71
C ALA A 118 -0.99 -10.00 8.89
N ARG A 119 0.23 -9.47 9.01
CA ARG A 119 0.72 -8.35 8.17
C ARG A 119 0.73 -8.71 6.69
N THR A 120 1.07 -9.96 6.38
CA THR A 120 1.06 -10.45 4.99
C THR A 120 -0.37 -10.58 4.46
N GLY A 121 -1.32 -11.01 5.28
CA GLY A 121 -2.74 -11.02 4.90
C GLY A 121 -3.31 -9.61 4.73
N TYR A 122 -2.95 -8.69 5.64
CA TYR A 122 -3.28 -7.28 5.54
C TYR A 122 -2.73 -6.64 4.26
N HIS A 123 -1.46 -6.91 3.91
CA HIS A 123 -0.87 -6.48 2.65
C HIS A 123 -1.66 -7.00 1.45
N ALA A 124 -2.03 -8.28 1.42
CA ALA A 124 -2.79 -8.85 0.32
C ALA A 124 -4.13 -8.13 0.09
N VAL A 125 -4.83 -7.75 1.17
CA VAL A 125 -6.06 -6.96 1.11
C VAL A 125 -5.80 -5.57 0.53
N LEU A 126 -4.82 -4.83 1.06
CA LEU A 126 -4.51 -3.49 0.57
C LEU A 126 -3.98 -3.50 -0.86
N ALA A 127 -3.09 -4.43 -1.20
CA ALA A 127 -2.54 -4.57 -2.54
C ALA A 127 -3.66 -4.79 -3.57
N GLY A 128 -4.68 -5.60 -3.25
CA GLY A 128 -5.85 -5.76 -4.11
C GLY A 128 -6.66 -4.47 -4.28
N ILE A 129 -6.72 -3.61 -3.25
CA ILE A 129 -7.36 -2.29 -3.33
C ILE A 129 -6.56 -1.36 -4.25
N TYR A 130 -5.24 -1.23 -4.04
CA TYR A 130 -4.38 -0.43 -4.91
C TYR A 130 -4.40 -0.93 -6.37
N GLU A 131 -4.36 -2.25 -6.59
CA GLU A 131 -4.43 -2.85 -7.92
C GLU A 131 -5.74 -2.47 -8.63
N SER A 132 -6.87 -2.45 -7.89
CA SER A 132 -8.18 -2.07 -8.44
C SER A 132 -8.25 -0.63 -8.95
N ILE A 133 -7.40 0.26 -8.43
CA ILE A 133 -7.28 1.66 -8.85
C ILE A 133 -6.05 1.91 -9.74
N GLY A 134 -5.38 0.85 -10.21
CA GLY A 134 -4.25 0.92 -11.14
C GLY A 134 -2.91 1.31 -10.50
N MET A 135 -2.73 1.01 -9.21
CA MET A 135 -1.52 1.28 -8.43
C MET A 135 -0.95 -0.02 -7.85
N ASP A 136 0.32 0.03 -7.42
CA ASP A 136 1.00 -1.10 -6.79
C ASP A 136 1.42 -0.74 -5.36
N LEU A 137 1.15 -1.64 -4.40
CA LEU A 137 1.61 -1.51 -3.01
C LEU A 137 2.75 -2.49 -2.70
N ALA A 138 3.90 -1.95 -2.33
CA ALA A 138 5.05 -2.75 -1.91
C ALA A 138 4.82 -3.41 -0.53
N PRO A 139 5.23 -4.68 -0.32
CA PRO A 139 5.03 -5.38 0.96
C PRO A 139 5.74 -4.70 2.14
N GLU A 140 6.84 -4.01 1.90
CA GLU A 140 7.61 -3.29 2.92
C GLU A 140 6.82 -2.12 3.54
N ALA A 141 5.82 -1.57 2.83
CA ALA A 141 5.00 -0.47 3.31
C ALA A 141 4.22 -0.82 4.58
N VAL A 142 3.92 -2.12 4.78
CA VAL A 142 3.19 -2.63 5.96
C VAL A 142 4.02 -3.65 6.75
N GLY A 143 5.32 -3.77 6.44
CA GLY A 143 6.21 -4.76 7.05
C GLY A 143 5.76 -6.20 6.81
N ALA A 144 5.17 -6.49 5.65
CA ALA A 144 4.79 -7.85 5.24
C ALA A 144 5.98 -8.64 4.68
N ALA A 145 5.82 -9.96 4.57
CA ALA A 145 6.80 -10.80 3.89
C ALA A 145 6.77 -10.55 2.38
N SER A 146 7.94 -10.51 1.74
CA SER A 146 8.06 -10.39 0.28
C SER A 146 7.72 -11.68 -0.49
N THR A 147 7.49 -12.77 0.23
CA THR A 147 7.08 -14.07 -0.30
C THR A 147 5.75 -14.48 0.32
N ALA A 148 4.94 -15.24 -0.42
CA ALA A 148 3.70 -15.80 0.09
C ALA A 148 3.91 -16.58 1.40
N VAL A 149 3.07 -16.30 2.40
CA VAL A 149 3.04 -16.96 3.71
C VAL A 149 1.78 -17.81 3.80
N GLU A 150 1.92 -19.09 4.13
CA GLU A 150 0.77 -19.98 4.30
C GLU A 150 -0.12 -19.50 5.45
N GLY A 151 -1.43 -19.41 5.20
CA GLY A 151 -2.41 -18.99 6.23
C GLY A 151 -2.45 -17.49 6.53
N ALA A 152 -1.79 -16.65 5.72
CA ALA A 152 -1.77 -15.19 5.91
C ALA A 152 -3.18 -14.57 6.03
N ASP A 153 -4.10 -14.93 5.13
CA ASP A 153 -5.49 -14.44 5.15
C ASP A 153 -6.19 -14.81 6.46
N SER A 154 -6.09 -16.08 6.88
CA SER A 154 -6.71 -16.54 8.13
C SER A 154 -6.08 -15.90 9.37
N ALA A 155 -4.78 -15.61 9.35
CA ALA A 155 -4.11 -14.91 10.44
C ALA A 155 -4.58 -13.46 10.55
N PHE A 156 -4.74 -12.77 9.43
CA PHE A 156 -5.28 -11.41 9.42
C PHE A 156 -6.73 -11.36 9.89
N THR A 157 -7.59 -12.28 9.44
CA THR A 157 -8.97 -12.39 9.95
C THR A 157 -9.00 -12.66 11.45
N ALA A 158 -8.17 -13.60 11.95
CA ALA A 158 -8.10 -13.89 13.38
C ALA A 158 -7.62 -12.69 14.21
N TYR A 159 -6.71 -11.88 13.66
CA TYR A 159 -6.29 -10.62 14.27
C TYR A 159 -7.46 -9.63 14.38
N LEU A 160 -8.22 -9.42 13.29
CA LEU A 160 -9.38 -8.53 13.29
C LEU A 160 -10.43 -8.99 14.29
N ASP A 161 -10.76 -10.28 14.32
CA ASP A 161 -11.73 -10.86 15.27
C ASP A 161 -11.31 -10.66 16.73
N GLN A 162 -10.00 -10.65 17.01
CA GLN A 162 -9.48 -10.48 18.36
C GLN A 162 -9.36 -9.00 18.78
N ARG A 163 -9.01 -8.10 17.85
CA ARG A 163 -8.60 -6.71 18.16
C ARG A 163 -9.61 -5.65 17.74
N CYS A 164 -10.47 -5.94 16.76
CA CYS A 164 -11.48 -5.02 16.24
C CYS A 164 -12.90 -5.51 16.57
N PRO A 165 -13.36 -5.37 17.83
CA PRO A 165 -14.74 -5.72 18.17
C PRO A 165 -15.73 -4.83 17.41
N ALA A 166 -16.78 -5.46 16.90
CA ALA A 166 -17.85 -4.81 16.13
C ALA A 166 -18.70 -3.83 16.96
#